data_AF-A0A7L5ZHR8-F1
#
_entry.id   AF-A0A7L5ZHR8-F1
#
_cell.length_a   1.000
_cell.length_b   1.000
_cell.length_c   1.000
_cell.angle_alpha   90.00
_cell.angle_beta   90.00
_cell.angle_gamma   90.00
#
_symmetry.space_group_name_H-M   'P 1'
#
loop_
_entity.id
_entity.type
_entity.pdbx_description
1 polymer ?
#
loop_
_entity_poly.entity_id
_entity_poly.type
_entity_poly.pdbx_seq_one_letter_code
_entity_poly.pdbx_strand_id
1 'polypeptide(L)'
;MPPALTPTDFITNPGRGDQEVAPTKKVTLSFKMPLDPATVNAQNILLRDGENGLVDTVVNYDEGTRTVTLTPNQPLHDSSRHEATVTTSLRSLAGESLEEPFTWDFTTADRTPPVVSSHEPPKDAEKVQRSAAVSATFSEPLLPASVSASAVTLADSNGSVDAEVDYIAEKRQVTLTPKKPLAEGTKYTVTVKGGDKGVKDLSGNPMGGDASWSFTTARSATPTTPVSQARLVTCLASAMYWEKYLVTYADKKQWWANFWAIGAAILAAITNVAIWQEFTDAGGLTAKIAGSVVTVLAGLCATIPRILNHGELAGAARTLRPQYGAMIGNLVDLIKIAPNFDREEAASVVHDFQLIKEKKDQLQDLSHKLLGEDGTDLTGVDDLEYAETRILKTADAVKSIEEALRRQ
;
A
#
# COMPACT_ATOMS: atom_id res chain seq x y z
N MET A 1 52.04 -22.51 46.45
CA MET A 1 50.75 -21.92 46.83
C MET A 1 49.72 -22.40 45.82
N PRO A 2 48.45 -22.61 46.23
CA PRO A 2 47.38 -22.77 45.26
C PRO A 2 47.25 -21.49 44.40
N PRO A 3 46.64 -21.59 43.20
CA PRO A 3 46.42 -20.42 42.36
C PRO A 3 45.32 -19.52 42.96
N ALA A 4 45.51 -18.20 42.88
CA ALA A 4 44.49 -17.23 43.28
C ALA A 4 43.20 -17.36 42.46
N LEU A 5 42.07 -16.89 43.01
CA LEU A 5 40.81 -16.83 42.28
C LEU A 5 40.96 -15.93 41.04
N THR A 6 40.71 -16.46 39.84
CA THR A 6 40.69 -15.67 38.61
C THR A 6 39.27 -15.58 38.02
N PRO A 7 38.98 -14.54 37.22
CA PRO A 7 37.75 -14.44 36.41
C PRO A 7 37.38 -15.67 35.55
N THR A 8 38.31 -16.60 35.31
CA THR A 8 38.10 -17.79 34.47
C THR A 8 37.87 -19.08 35.27
N ASP A 9 37.87 -18.98 36.60
CA ASP A 9 37.71 -20.11 37.52
C ASP A 9 36.26 -20.42 37.87
N PHE A 10 35.32 -19.71 37.26
CA PHE A 10 33.91 -19.98 37.38
C PHE A 10 33.17 -19.77 36.06
N ILE A 11 31.96 -20.31 35.99
CA ILE A 11 31.06 -20.17 34.84
C ILE A 11 29.82 -19.42 35.32
N THR A 12 29.36 -18.45 34.54
CA THR A 12 28.15 -17.69 34.80
C THR A 12 27.00 -18.17 33.92
N ASN A 13 25.80 -18.14 34.48
CA ASN A 13 24.55 -18.34 33.75
C ASN A 13 23.48 -17.44 34.38
N PRO A 14 23.01 -16.39 33.69
CA PRO A 14 23.34 -16.00 32.31
C PRO A 14 24.83 -15.71 32.06
N GLY A 15 25.28 -16.09 30.87
CA GLY A 15 26.62 -15.84 30.36
C GLY A 15 26.84 -14.38 29.99
N ARG A 16 28.10 -14.02 29.73
CA ARG A 16 28.48 -12.67 29.31
C ARG A 16 27.90 -12.36 27.93
N GLY A 17 27.08 -11.31 27.85
CA GLY A 17 26.43 -10.83 26.64
C GLY A 17 25.18 -11.62 26.24
N ASP A 18 24.70 -12.55 27.07
CA ASP A 18 23.47 -13.29 26.82
C ASP A 18 22.31 -12.31 26.57
N GLN A 19 21.55 -12.55 25.51
CA GLN A 19 20.33 -11.81 25.17
C GLN A 19 19.09 -12.67 25.47
N GLU A 20 17.92 -12.05 25.50
CA GLU A 20 16.64 -12.76 25.70
C GLU A 20 16.60 -13.59 27.00
N VAL A 21 17.29 -13.12 28.04
CA VAL A 21 17.29 -13.78 29.34
C VAL A 21 15.93 -13.62 29.99
N ALA A 22 15.28 -14.72 30.36
CA ALA A 22 14.00 -14.64 31.07
C ALA A 22 14.13 -13.76 32.34
N PRO A 23 13.28 -12.74 32.54
CA PRO A 23 13.40 -11.81 33.67
C PRO A 23 13.25 -12.44 35.06
N THR A 24 12.69 -13.66 35.13
CA THR A 24 12.59 -14.46 36.36
C THR A 24 13.77 -15.43 36.53
N LYS A 25 14.73 -15.44 35.60
CA LYS A 25 15.88 -16.36 35.63
C LYS A 25 16.82 -15.94 36.77
N LYS A 26 17.19 -16.93 37.58
CA LYS A 26 18.21 -16.76 38.62
C LYS A 26 19.58 -16.64 37.99
N VAL A 27 20.44 -15.80 38.57
CA VAL A 27 21.84 -15.68 38.15
C VAL A 27 22.66 -16.67 38.96
N THR A 28 23.42 -17.51 38.28
CA THR A 28 24.22 -18.58 38.90
C THR A 28 25.68 -18.44 38.53
N LEU A 29 26.56 -18.67 39.51
CA LEU A 29 28.00 -18.70 39.35
C LEU A 29 28.50 -20.04 39.89
N SER A 30 29.09 -20.87 39.03
CA SER A 30 29.63 -22.18 39.39
C SER A 30 31.14 -22.12 39.48
N PHE A 31 31.68 -22.23 40.69
CA PHE A 31 33.11 -22.09 40.96
C PHE A 31 33.83 -23.44 40.94
N LYS A 32 35.06 -23.47 40.40
CA LYS A 32 35.89 -24.69 40.41
C LYS A 32 36.46 -25.01 41.80
N MET A 33 36.47 -24.06 42.72
CA MET A 33 37.02 -24.19 44.07
C MET A 33 36.00 -23.80 45.15
N PRO A 34 36.12 -24.33 46.38
CA PRO A 34 35.24 -23.95 47.48
C PRO A 34 35.48 -22.49 47.90
N LEU A 35 34.39 -21.78 48.22
CA LEU A 35 34.40 -20.41 48.70
C LEU A 35 34.28 -20.38 50.23
N ASP A 36 34.73 -19.28 50.84
CA ASP A 36 34.41 -18.99 52.24
C ASP A 36 32.97 -18.46 52.34
N PRO A 37 32.02 -19.21 52.94
CA PRO A 37 30.62 -18.82 53.01
C PRO A 37 30.38 -17.46 53.68
N ALA A 38 31.26 -17.01 54.59
CA ALA A 38 31.14 -15.70 55.23
C ALA A 38 31.31 -14.53 54.25
N THR A 39 32.02 -14.77 53.14
CA THR A 39 32.26 -13.77 52.08
C THR A 39 31.25 -13.83 50.94
N VAL A 40 30.40 -14.86 50.88
CA VAL A 40 29.36 -15.00 49.85
C VAL A 40 28.10 -14.27 50.29
N ASN A 41 27.98 -13.00 49.91
CA ASN A 41 26.86 -12.14 50.28
C ASN A 41 26.58 -11.07 49.21
N ALA A 42 25.48 -10.34 49.38
CA ALA A 42 25.03 -9.29 48.46
C ALA A 42 25.93 -8.05 48.40
N GLN A 43 26.95 -7.92 49.25
CA GLN A 43 27.95 -6.84 49.16
C GLN A 43 29.10 -7.21 48.21
N ASN A 44 29.42 -8.50 48.14
CA ASN A 44 30.52 -9.01 47.33
C ASN A 44 30.07 -9.54 45.98
N ILE A 45 28.78 -9.84 45.81
CA ILE A 45 28.20 -10.31 44.56
C ILE A 45 26.95 -9.48 44.31
N LEU A 46 27.11 -8.48 43.44
CA LEU A 46 26.15 -7.43 43.19
C LEU A 46 25.47 -7.69 41.85
N LEU A 47 24.19 -7.36 41.76
CA LEU A 47 23.47 -7.25 40.49
C LEU A 47 22.96 -5.82 40.36
N ARG A 48 23.22 -5.20 39.21
CA ARG A 48 22.79 -3.84 38.89
C ARG A 48 21.93 -3.83 37.64
N ASP A 49 21.04 -2.86 37.56
CA ASP A 49 20.28 -2.55 36.35
C ASP A 49 21.09 -1.62 35.41
N GLY A 50 20.51 -1.34 34.25
CA GLY A 50 21.12 -0.49 33.22
C GLY A 50 21.24 0.98 33.62
N GLU A 51 20.54 1.40 34.68
CA GLU A 51 20.63 2.74 35.28
C GLU A 51 21.62 2.77 36.47
N ASN A 52 22.38 1.68 36.66
CA ASN A 52 23.33 1.48 37.76
C ASN A 52 22.65 1.38 39.15
N GLY A 53 21.33 1.20 39.19
CA GLY A 53 20.57 0.86 40.40
C GLY A 53 20.91 -0.54 40.88
N LEU A 54 20.93 -0.74 42.21
CA LEU A 54 21.21 -2.04 42.79
C LEU A 54 19.93 -2.87 42.81
N VAL A 55 19.97 -4.06 42.20
CA VAL A 55 18.87 -5.02 42.22
C VAL A 55 18.91 -5.78 43.54
N ASP A 56 17.81 -5.78 44.27
CA ASP A 56 17.69 -6.53 45.52
C ASP A 56 17.64 -8.04 45.25
N THR A 57 18.62 -8.77 45.78
CA THR A 57 18.81 -10.21 45.54
C THR A 57 19.12 -10.96 46.82
N VAL A 58 18.59 -12.17 46.94
CA VAL A 58 19.03 -13.14 47.93
C VAL A 58 20.18 -13.96 47.34
N VAL A 59 21.34 -13.90 47.99
CA VAL A 59 22.52 -14.67 47.61
C VAL A 59 22.56 -15.96 48.44
N ASN A 60 22.58 -17.11 47.77
CA ASN A 60 22.71 -18.42 48.40
C ASN A 60 23.94 -19.16 47.86
N TYR A 61 24.70 -19.82 48.74
CA TYR A 61 25.83 -20.66 48.36
C TYR A 61 25.51 -22.13 48.65
N ASP A 62 25.62 -22.98 47.63
CA ASP A 62 25.62 -24.44 47.79
C ASP A 62 27.07 -24.93 47.81
N GLU A 63 27.54 -25.37 48.98
CA GLU A 63 28.90 -25.88 49.17
C GLU A 63 29.15 -27.21 48.41
N GLY A 64 28.10 -28.03 48.24
CA GLY A 64 28.19 -29.32 47.59
C GLY A 64 28.41 -29.20 46.09
N THR A 65 27.74 -28.24 45.46
CA THR A 65 27.88 -27.96 44.02
C THR A 65 28.83 -26.79 43.71
N ARG A 66 29.29 -26.08 44.74
CA ARG A 66 30.11 -24.86 44.64
C ARG A 66 29.43 -23.78 43.79
N THR A 67 28.11 -23.68 43.92
CA THR A 67 27.29 -22.77 43.12
C THR A 67 26.76 -21.65 43.98
N VAL A 68 27.05 -20.41 43.59
CA VAL A 68 26.36 -19.24 44.11
C VAL A 68 25.16 -18.95 43.26
N THR A 69 24.00 -18.76 43.88
CA THR A 69 22.75 -18.38 43.22
C THR A 69 22.28 -17.04 43.75
N LEU A 70 22.15 -16.06 42.87
CA LEU A 70 21.45 -14.82 43.15
C LEU A 70 20.00 -14.98 42.69
N THR A 71 19.09 -14.81 43.63
CA THR A 71 17.65 -14.80 43.36
C THR A 71 17.14 -13.38 43.52
N PRO A 72 16.81 -12.67 42.41
CA PRO A 72 16.12 -11.39 42.49
C PRO A 72 14.80 -11.50 43.26
N ASN A 73 14.52 -10.54 44.14
CA ASN A 73 13.28 -10.52 44.93
C ASN A 73 12.05 -10.10 44.11
N GLN A 74 12.28 -9.44 42.98
CA GLN A 74 11.29 -9.11 41.97
C GLN A 74 11.82 -9.54 40.60
N PRO A 75 10.94 -9.83 39.62
CA PRO A 75 11.36 -10.01 38.25
C PRO A 75 12.21 -8.82 37.79
N LEU A 76 13.26 -9.10 37.04
CA LEU A 76 14.07 -8.07 36.41
C LEU A 76 13.22 -7.26 35.41
N HIS A 77 13.65 -6.04 35.09
CA HIS A 77 12.95 -5.22 34.10
C HIS A 77 13.10 -5.87 32.72
N ASP A 78 12.05 -5.87 31.91
CA ASP A 78 12.09 -6.39 30.54
C ASP A 78 12.99 -5.50 29.65
N SER A 79 13.54 -6.06 28.58
CA SER A 79 14.38 -5.34 27.60
C SER A 79 15.49 -4.47 28.21
N SER A 80 16.07 -4.92 29.33
CA SER A 80 17.00 -4.13 30.13
C SER A 80 18.35 -4.83 30.27
N ARG A 81 19.44 -4.07 30.13
CA ARG A 81 20.80 -4.55 30.43
C ARG A 81 20.97 -4.63 31.94
N HIS A 82 21.45 -5.77 32.42
CA HIS A 82 21.83 -5.96 33.81
C HIS A 82 23.32 -6.28 33.89
N GLU A 83 24.00 -5.73 34.88
CA GLU A 83 25.44 -5.94 35.11
C GLU A 83 25.64 -6.59 36.48
N ALA A 84 26.28 -7.76 36.48
CA ALA A 84 26.64 -8.45 37.70
C ALA A 84 28.13 -8.25 37.98
N THR A 85 28.46 -8.04 39.25
CA THR A 85 29.81 -7.74 39.72
C THR A 85 30.19 -8.65 40.87
N VAL A 86 31.27 -9.42 40.71
CA VAL A 86 31.96 -10.07 41.82
C VAL A 86 33.11 -9.17 42.26
N THR A 87 33.10 -8.74 43.52
CA THR A 87 34.14 -7.86 44.06
C THR A 87 35.40 -8.64 44.47
N THR A 88 36.50 -7.93 44.68
CA THR A 88 37.76 -8.50 45.21
C THR A 88 37.67 -8.93 46.68
N SER A 89 36.53 -8.70 47.34
CA SER A 89 36.31 -9.13 48.73
C SER A 89 35.72 -10.54 48.85
N LEU A 90 35.30 -11.16 47.74
CA LEU A 90 34.96 -12.58 47.71
C LEU A 90 36.23 -13.43 47.91
N ARG A 91 36.18 -14.42 48.81
CA ARG A 91 37.34 -15.28 49.10
C ARG A 91 37.07 -16.76 48.87
N SER A 92 38.11 -17.48 48.46
CA SER A 92 38.14 -18.94 48.51
C SER A 92 38.26 -19.42 49.96
N LEU A 93 37.94 -20.69 50.23
CA LEU A 93 38.15 -21.29 51.55
C LEU A 93 39.64 -21.28 51.99
N ALA A 94 40.57 -21.16 51.03
CA ALA A 94 42.00 -21.01 51.28
C ALA A 94 42.42 -19.56 51.58
N GLY A 95 41.49 -18.59 51.54
CA GLY A 95 41.71 -17.17 51.84
C GLY A 95 42.12 -16.30 50.65
N GLU A 96 42.24 -16.88 49.45
CA GLU A 96 42.59 -16.17 48.23
C GLU A 96 41.42 -15.32 47.74
N SER A 97 41.71 -14.21 47.05
CA SER A 97 40.71 -13.30 46.46
C SER A 97 40.98 -13.06 44.99
N LEU A 98 40.00 -12.48 44.30
CA LEU A 98 40.19 -11.96 42.94
C LEU A 98 41.20 -10.80 42.95
N GLU A 99 42.01 -10.71 41.89
CA GLU A 99 42.96 -9.59 41.68
C GLU A 99 42.23 -8.30 41.29
N GLU A 100 41.18 -8.43 40.49
CA GLU A 100 40.31 -7.33 40.06
C GLU A 100 38.83 -7.75 40.15
N PRO A 101 37.89 -6.81 40.32
CA PRO A 101 36.47 -7.13 40.25
C PRO A 101 36.12 -7.74 38.90
N PHE A 102 35.33 -8.82 38.91
CA PHE A 102 34.81 -9.40 37.68
C PHE A 102 33.42 -8.86 37.38
N THR A 103 33.25 -8.23 36.22
CA THR A 103 31.96 -7.74 35.73
C THR A 103 31.55 -8.44 34.46
N TRP A 104 30.26 -8.74 34.36
CA TRP A 104 29.64 -9.17 33.11
C TRP A 104 28.21 -8.67 33.04
N ASP A 105 27.71 -8.54 31.82
CA ASP A 105 26.34 -8.14 31.57
C ASP A 105 25.55 -9.16 30.78
N PHE A 106 24.23 -9.05 30.88
CA PHE A 106 23.25 -9.76 30.08
C PHE A 106 22.03 -8.87 29.87
N THR A 107 21.23 -9.16 28.85
CA THR A 107 19.98 -8.44 28.56
C THR A 107 18.79 -9.35 28.77
N THR A 108 17.78 -8.86 29.49
CA THR A 108 16.52 -9.55 29.69
C THR A 108 15.65 -9.55 28.42
N ALA A 109 14.80 -10.55 28.29
CA ALA A 109 13.87 -10.69 27.16
C ALA A 109 12.85 -9.55 27.12
N ASP A 110 12.45 -9.18 25.90
CA ASP A 110 11.25 -8.36 25.71
C ASP A 110 10.01 -9.22 25.86
N ARG A 111 9.04 -8.77 26.65
CA ARG A 111 7.75 -9.43 26.83
C ARG A 111 6.58 -8.49 26.59
N THR A 112 6.84 -7.28 26.11
CA THR A 112 5.80 -6.30 25.81
C THR A 112 5.25 -6.60 24.43
N PRO A 113 3.95 -6.92 24.30
CA PRO A 113 3.37 -7.14 22.97
C PRO A 113 3.22 -5.83 22.19
N PRO A 114 3.38 -5.88 20.85
CA PRO A 114 3.07 -4.73 20.02
C PRO A 114 1.58 -4.40 20.05
N VAL A 115 1.24 -3.12 20.02
CA VAL A 115 -0.14 -2.63 19.93
C VAL A 115 -0.29 -1.61 18.80
N VAL A 116 -1.46 -1.58 18.17
CA VAL A 116 -1.79 -0.52 17.20
C VAL A 116 -1.97 0.80 17.95
N SER A 117 -1.06 1.74 17.73
CA SER A 117 -1.03 3.05 18.39
C SER A 117 -1.87 4.10 17.66
N SER A 118 -1.97 4.01 16.34
CA SER A 118 -2.84 4.85 15.52
C SER A 118 -3.17 4.16 14.19
N HIS A 119 -4.23 4.60 13.53
CA HIS A 119 -4.59 4.08 12.21
C HIS A 119 -5.28 5.16 11.38
N GLU A 120 -5.18 4.98 10.07
CA GLU A 120 -5.87 5.78 9.05
C GLU A 120 -6.60 4.81 8.10
N PRO A 121 -7.86 5.06 7.72
CA PRO A 121 -8.73 6.15 8.19
C PRO A 121 -9.06 6.07 9.68
N PRO A 122 -9.53 7.18 10.31
CA PRO A 122 -10.03 7.15 11.67
C PRO A 122 -11.22 6.20 11.81
N LYS A 123 -11.44 5.72 13.03
CA LYS A 123 -12.51 4.76 13.30
C LYS A 123 -13.87 5.40 13.01
N ASP A 124 -14.67 4.66 12.25
CA ASP A 124 -16.01 5.04 11.80
C ASP A 124 -16.03 6.31 10.94
N ALA A 125 -14.90 6.66 10.32
CA ALA A 125 -14.82 7.78 9.39
C ALA A 125 -15.79 7.60 8.22
N GLU A 126 -16.52 8.66 7.88
CA GLU A 126 -17.40 8.72 6.72
C GLU A 126 -16.77 9.52 5.59
N LYS A 127 -17.30 9.33 4.38
CA LYS A 127 -16.89 10.08 3.18
C LYS A 127 -15.40 9.96 2.86
N VAL A 128 -14.79 8.84 3.22
CA VAL A 128 -13.39 8.56 2.92
C VAL A 128 -13.19 8.46 1.41
N GLN A 129 -12.11 9.04 0.89
CA GLN A 129 -11.80 8.95 -0.54
C GLN A 129 -11.58 7.48 -0.95
N ARG A 130 -12.04 7.09 -2.14
CA ARG A 130 -11.92 5.70 -2.64
C ARG A 130 -10.48 5.24 -2.87
N SER A 131 -9.55 6.18 -2.92
CA SER A 131 -8.10 5.99 -3.03
C SER A 131 -7.37 6.34 -1.73
N ALA A 132 -8.08 6.47 -0.61
CA ALA A 132 -7.45 6.81 0.66
C ALA A 132 -6.43 5.74 1.06
N ALA A 133 -5.30 6.20 1.58
CA ALA A 133 -4.31 5.31 2.16
C ALA A 133 -4.87 4.68 3.43
N VAL A 134 -4.77 3.36 3.54
CA VAL A 134 -5.12 2.62 4.75
C VAL A 134 -3.82 2.25 5.46
N SER A 135 -3.69 2.55 6.74
CA SER A 135 -2.48 2.25 7.51
C SER A 135 -2.74 2.04 9.00
N ALA A 136 -1.82 1.34 9.66
CA ALA A 136 -1.74 1.17 11.10
C ALA A 136 -0.31 1.41 11.58
N THR A 137 -0.15 2.25 12.59
CA THR A 137 1.13 2.48 13.28
C THR A 137 1.15 1.67 14.57
N PHE A 138 2.31 1.14 14.94
CA PHE A 138 2.49 0.28 16.11
C PHE A 138 3.32 0.97 17.20
N SER A 139 3.17 0.51 18.45
CA SER A 139 3.96 0.96 19.60
C SER A 139 5.46 0.73 19.42
N GLU A 140 5.81 -0.34 18.71
CA GLU A 140 7.17 -0.85 18.59
C GLU A 140 7.42 -1.47 17.19
N PRO A 141 8.69 -1.73 16.84
CA PRO A 141 9.02 -2.38 15.58
C PRO A 141 8.46 -3.80 15.49
N LEU A 142 7.81 -4.11 14.38
CA LEU A 142 7.31 -5.45 14.06
C LEU A 142 8.38 -6.31 13.37
N LEU A 143 8.27 -7.63 13.55
CA LEU A 143 8.96 -8.61 12.73
C LEU A 143 8.35 -8.62 11.32
N PRO A 144 9.10 -8.24 10.27
CA PRO A 144 8.55 -8.09 8.92
C PRO A 144 7.90 -9.37 8.38
N ALA A 145 8.43 -10.55 8.72
CA ALA A 145 7.88 -11.83 8.31
C ALA A 145 6.50 -12.16 8.92
N SER A 146 6.12 -11.50 10.02
CA SER A 146 4.79 -11.65 10.63
C SER A 146 3.73 -10.77 9.96
N VAL A 147 4.15 -9.70 9.26
CA VAL A 147 3.26 -8.80 8.54
C VAL A 147 2.95 -9.41 7.18
N SER A 148 1.73 -9.89 7.00
CA SER A 148 1.28 -10.53 5.76
C SER A 148 -0.16 -10.15 5.43
N ALA A 149 -0.58 -10.42 4.19
CA ALA A 149 -1.97 -10.26 3.74
C ALA A 149 -2.98 -11.12 4.52
N SER A 150 -2.52 -12.09 5.32
CA SER A 150 -3.37 -12.91 6.18
C SER A 150 -3.49 -12.37 7.62
N ALA A 151 -2.49 -11.59 8.04
CA ALA A 151 -2.40 -10.96 9.35
C ALA A 151 -3.02 -9.55 9.32
N VAL A 152 -2.97 -8.85 8.19
CA VAL A 152 -3.57 -7.52 8.04
C VAL A 152 -4.48 -7.53 6.82
N THR A 153 -5.79 -7.42 7.06
CA THR A 153 -6.83 -7.63 6.04
C THR A 153 -7.75 -6.44 5.92
N LEU A 154 -8.23 -6.20 4.70
CA LEU A 154 -9.32 -5.27 4.40
C LEU A 154 -10.52 -6.08 3.89
N ALA A 155 -11.72 -5.83 4.40
CA ALA A 155 -12.93 -6.55 3.99
C ALA A 155 -14.16 -5.62 3.95
N ASP A 156 -15.13 -5.96 3.11
CA ASP A 156 -16.48 -5.39 3.11
C ASP A 156 -17.55 -6.48 3.32
N SER A 157 -18.82 -6.16 3.11
CA SER A 157 -19.93 -7.12 3.26
C SER A 157 -19.88 -8.29 2.28
N ASN A 158 -19.13 -8.17 1.17
CA ASN A 158 -18.97 -9.21 0.16
C ASN A 158 -17.73 -10.09 0.42
N GLY A 159 -16.90 -9.74 1.39
CA GLY A 159 -15.73 -10.51 1.80
C GLY A 159 -14.42 -9.72 1.74
N SER A 160 -13.31 -10.45 1.58
CA SER A 160 -11.96 -9.85 1.56
C SER A 160 -11.74 -9.01 0.30
N VAL A 161 -11.14 -7.83 0.49
CA VAL A 161 -10.65 -6.96 -0.57
C VAL A 161 -9.17 -7.27 -0.80
N ASP A 162 -8.77 -7.46 -2.06
CA ASP A 162 -7.37 -7.68 -2.41
C ASP A 162 -6.56 -6.38 -2.27
N ALA A 163 -5.62 -6.38 -1.33
CA ALA A 163 -4.75 -5.25 -1.02
C ALA A 163 -3.31 -5.74 -0.84
N GLU A 164 -2.36 -4.93 -1.32
CA GLU A 164 -0.95 -5.11 -1.03
C GLU A 164 -0.66 -4.61 0.38
N VAL A 165 0.08 -5.41 1.17
CA VAL A 165 0.47 -5.07 2.54
C VAL A 165 1.97 -4.80 2.56
N ASP A 166 2.36 -3.63 3.04
CA ASP A 166 3.76 -3.23 3.16
C ASP A 166 4.06 -2.75 4.59
N TYR A 167 5.31 -2.95 5.04
CA TYR A 167 5.76 -2.55 6.38
C TYR A 167 6.96 -1.61 6.29
N ILE A 168 6.76 -0.38 6.78
CA ILE A 168 7.77 0.67 6.83
C ILE A 168 8.37 0.70 8.24
N ALA A 169 9.53 0.06 8.40
CA ALA A 169 10.16 -0.19 9.69
C ALA A 169 10.50 1.10 10.46
N GLU A 170 10.98 2.14 9.77
CA GLU A 170 11.37 3.43 10.37
C GLU A 170 10.18 4.15 10.98
N LYS A 171 8.97 3.92 10.44
CA LYS A 171 7.72 4.51 10.92
C LYS A 171 6.91 3.57 11.80
N ARG A 172 7.34 2.31 11.98
CA ARG A 172 6.56 1.24 12.63
C ARG A 172 5.15 1.15 12.05
N GLN A 173 5.05 1.32 10.73
CA GLN A 173 3.77 1.52 10.06
C GLN A 173 3.54 0.42 9.04
N VAL A 174 2.39 -0.24 9.13
CA VAL A 174 1.87 -1.12 8.09
C VAL A 174 0.92 -0.33 7.21
N THR A 175 1.06 -0.45 5.90
CA THR A 175 0.16 0.15 4.91
C THR A 175 -0.58 -0.94 4.14
N LEU A 176 -1.83 -0.66 3.78
CA LEU A 176 -2.63 -1.48 2.87
C LEU A 176 -2.98 -0.64 1.64
N THR A 177 -2.60 -1.13 0.48
CA THR A 177 -2.89 -0.50 -0.81
C THR A 177 -3.86 -1.38 -1.59
N PRO A 178 -5.17 -1.03 -1.67
CA PRO A 178 -6.13 -1.77 -2.48
C PRO A 178 -5.72 -1.81 -3.95
N LYS A 179 -5.72 -2.99 -4.58
CA LYS A 179 -5.33 -3.12 -6.00
C LYS A 179 -6.37 -2.53 -6.97
N LYS A 180 -7.59 -2.31 -6.48
CA LYS A 180 -8.68 -1.64 -7.21
C LYS A 180 -9.23 -0.51 -6.34
N PRO A 181 -9.74 0.58 -6.94
CA PRO A 181 -10.45 1.61 -6.20
C PRO A 181 -11.58 1.01 -5.37
N LEU A 182 -11.71 1.47 -4.13
CA LEU A 182 -12.78 1.02 -3.24
C LEU A 182 -14.15 1.43 -3.79
N ALA A 183 -15.17 0.60 -3.57
CA ALA A 183 -16.54 0.88 -3.99
C ALA A 183 -17.09 2.11 -3.24
N GLU A 184 -17.98 2.87 -3.86
CA GLU A 184 -18.55 4.08 -3.27
C GLU A 184 -19.60 3.76 -2.19
N GLY A 185 -19.74 4.63 -1.19
CA GLY A 185 -20.72 4.46 -0.11
C GLY A 185 -20.65 3.13 0.63
N THR A 186 -19.50 2.47 0.59
CA THR A 186 -19.30 1.10 1.07
C THR A 186 -18.52 1.13 2.37
N LYS A 187 -18.97 0.33 3.35
CA LYS A 187 -18.30 0.17 4.63
C LYS A 187 -17.22 -0.88 4.51
N TYR A 188 -15.98 -0.49 4.80
CA TYR A 188 -14.82 -1.36 4.87
C TYR A 188 -14.38 -1.54 6.31
N THR A 189 -13.88 -2.72 6.65
CA THR A 189 -13.31 -3.07 7.94
C THR A 189 -11.87 -3.50 7.74
N VAL A 190 -10.95 -2.87 8.47
CA VAL A 190 -9.56 -3.31 8.57
C VAL A 190 -9.43 -4.17 9.81
N THR A 191 -8.70 -5.28 9.69
CA THR A 191 -8.38 -6.15 10.83
C THR A 191 -6.88 -6.42 10.82
N VAL A 192 -6.22 -6.10 11.93
CA VAL A 192 -4.87 -6.54 12.26
C VAL A 192 -5.03 -7.68 13.25
N LYS A 193 -4.62 -8.89 12.86
CA LYS A 193 -4.72 -10.08 13.70
C LYS A 193 -3.66 -10.07 14.79
N GLY A 194 -4.09 -10.45 15.99
CA GLY A 194 -3.22 -10.82 17.10
C GLY A 194 -2.98 -12.33 17.18
N GLY A 195 -2.36 -12.75 18.27
CA GLY A 195 -2.03 -14.14 18.57
C GLY A 195 -0.91 -14.72 17.68
N ASP A 196 -0.71 -16.04 17.78
CA ASP A 196 0.45 -16.72 17.19
C ASP A 196 0.55 -16.61 15.65
N LYS A 197 -0.58 -16.40 14.98
CA LYS A 197 -0.70 -16.23 13.52
C LYS A 197 -0.85 -14.77 13.10
N GLY A 198 -0.86 -13.85 14.06
CA GLY A 198 -0.96 -12.42 13.86
C GLY A 198 0.39 -11.74 13.72
N VAL A 199 0.36 -10.41 13.86
CA VAL A 199 1.57 -9.59 13.87
C VAL A 199 2.36 -9.79 15.16
N LYS A 200 3.69 -9.78 15.05
CA LYS A 200 4.63 -9.95 16.16
C LYS A 200 5.70 -8.86 16.16
N ASP A 201 6.25 -8.56 17.32
CA ASP A 201 7.44 -7.71 17.43
C ASP A 201 8.71 -8.46 17.01
N LEU A 202 9.86 -7.77 17.08
CA LEU A 202 11.17 -8.35 16.77
C LEU A 202 11.63 -9.45 17.75
N SER A 203 11.15 -9.43 18.99
CA SER A 203 11.44 -10.44 20.02
C SER A 203 10.48 -11.64 19.95
N GLY A 204 9.50 -11.61 19.04
CA GLY A 204 8.56 -12.67 18.78
C GLY A 204 7.29 -12.62 19.63
N ASN A 205 7.04 -11.55 20.40
CA ASN A 205 5.80 -11.40 21.16
C ASN A 205 4.65 -11.13 20.19
N PRO A 206 3.58 -11.95 20.21
CA PRO A 206 2.41 -11.70 19.38
C PRO A 206 1.58 -10.55 19.94
N MET A 207 1.04 -9.69 19.06
CA MET A 207 0.01 -8.73 19.46
C MET A 207 -1.12 -9.47 20.18
N GLY A 208 -1.59 -8.96 21.32
CA GLY A 208 -2.47 -9.71 22.22
C GLY A 208 -3.76 -10.21 21.56
N GLY A 209 -4.59 -9.30 21.05
CA GLY A 209 -5.85 -9.62 20.37
C GLY A 209 -6.03 -8.78 19.11
N ASP A 210 -6.99 -9.16 18.27
CA ASP A 210 -7.24 -8.49 16.99
C ASP A 210 -7.61 -7.02 17.20
N ALA A 211 -6.96 -6.13 16.46
CA ALA A 211 -7.36 -4.73 16.34
C ALA A 211 -8.21 -4.57 15.08
N SER A 212 -9.40 -3.98 15.23
CA SER A 212 -10.29 -3.73 14.09
C SER A 212 -10.94 -2.35 14.15
N TRP A 213 -11.06 -1.74 12.99
CA TRP A 213 -11.80 -0.50 12.80
C TRP A 213 -12.47 -0.50 11.42
N SER A 214 -13.50 0.33 11.28
CA SER A 214 -14.21 0.47 10.02
C SER A 214 -14.23 1.90 9.53
N PHE A 215 -14.43 2.07 8.23
CA PHE A 215 -14.65 3.37 7.59
C PHE A 215 -15.59 3.21 6.40
N THR A 216 -16.25 4.29 5.99
CA THR A 216 -17.20 4.31 4.88
C THR A 216 -16.70 5.26 3.80
N THR A 217 -16.60 4.77 2.57
CA THR A 217 -16.16 5.57 1.42
C THR A 217 -17.21 6.61 1.05
N ALA A 218 -16.77 7.72 0.47
CA ALA A 218 -17.65 8.72 -0.09
C ALA A 218 -18.56 8.10 -1.16
N ARG A 219 -19.83 8.49 -1.11
CA ARG A 219 -20.69 8.42 -2.29
C ARG A 219 -20.32 9.59 -3.17
N SER A 220 -20.27 9.33 -4.48
CA SER A 220 -20.29 10.39 -5.47
C SER A 220 -21.54 11.24 -5.19
N ALA A 221 -21.39 12.55 -5.04
CA ALA A 221 -22.52 13.41 -4.72
C ALA A 221 -23.53 13.31 -5.87
N THR A 222 -24.74 12.83 -5.60
CA THR A 222 -25.84 13.02 -6.54
C THR A 222 -26.00 14.54 -6.69
N PRO A 223 -25.83 15.12 -7.90
CA PRO A 223 -25.91 16.56 -8.06
C PRO A 223 -27.29 17.04 -7.58
N THR A 224 -27.32 17.84 -6.53
CA THR A 224 -28.52 18.48 -5.94
C THR A 224 -29.12 19.57 -6.82
N THR A 225 -28.62 19.74 -8.05
CA THR A 225 -29.28 20.59 -9.04
C THR A 225 -30.67 19.99 -9.31
N PRO A 226 -31.78 20.73 -9.12
CA PRO A 226 -33.08 20.24 -9.52
C PRO A 226 -32.98 19.83 -10.99
N VAL A 227 -33.19 18.54 -11.27
CA VAL A 227 -33.10 18.01 -12.63
C VAL A 227 -34.27 18.60 -13.40
N SER A 228 -33.99 19.69 -14.11
CA SER A 228 -34.94 20.31 -15.01
C SER A 228 -35.03 19.51 -16.30
N GLN A 229 -36.17 19.59 -17.00
CA GLN A 229 -36.32 18.99 -18.32
C GLN A 229 -35.22 19.50 -19.28
N ALA A 230 -34.82 20.77 -19.16
CA ALA A 230 -33.71 21.34 -19.92
C ALA A 230 -32.39 20.59 -19.66
N ARG A 231 -32.10 20.24 -18.41
CA ARG A 231 -30.88 19.48 -18.06
C ARG A 231 -30.88 18.08 -18.67
N LEU A 232 -32.02 17.38 -18.65
CA LEU A 232 -32.15 16.07 -19.28
C LEU A 232 -31.92 16.14 -20.80
N VAL A 233 -32.45 17.17 -21.46
CA VAL A 233 -32.23 17.41 -22.90
C VAL A 233 -30.75 17.69 -23.19
N THR A 234 -30.07 18.49 -22.36
CA THR A 234 -28.62 18.72 -22.53
C THR A 234 -27.81 17.43 -22.36
N CYS A 235 -28.15 16.62 -21.35
CA CYS A 235 -27.51 15.31 -21.15
C CYS A 235 -27.75 14.37 -22.33
N LEU A 236 -28.97 14.34 -22.88
CA LEU A 236 -29.32 13.51 -24.04
C LEU A 236 -28.52 13.92 -25.28
N ALA A 237 -28.47 15.22 -25.58
CA ALA A 237 -27.70 15.74 -26.72
C ALA A 237 -26.21 15.39 -26.61
N SER A 238 -25.65 15.50 -25.40
CA SER A 238 -24.27 15.12 -25.13
C SER A 238 -24.05 13.61 -25.30
N ALA A 239 -24.95 12.78 -24.77
CA ALA A 239 -24.86 11.33 -24.89
C ALA A 239 -24.91 10.86 -26.36
N MET A 240 -25.84 11.40 -27.16
CA MET A 240 -25.95 11.13 -28.59
C MET A 240 -24.69 11.54 -29.36
N TYR A 241 -24.12 12.69 -29.03
CA TYR A 241 -22.87 13.14 -29.65
C TYR A 241 -21.72 12.17 -29.38
N TRP A 242 -21.52 11.79 -28.11
CA TRP A 242 -20.41 10.93 -27.71
C TRP A 242 -20.59 9.48 -28.16
N GLU A 243 -21.81 8.95 -28.20
CA GLU A 243 -22.09 7.62 -28.74
C GLU A 243 -21.62 7.49 -30.20
N LYS A 244 -21.81 8.54 -31.00
CA LYS A 244 -21.32 8.62 -32.39
C LYS A 244 -19.82 8.89 -32.47
N TYR A 245 -19.31 9.88 -31.72
CA TYR A 245 -17.92 10.30 -31.80
C TYR A 245 -16.93 9.23 -31.33
N LEU A 246 -17.29 8.45 -30.30
CA LEU A 246 -16.44 7.38 -29.77
C LEU A 246 -16.13 6.29 -30.81
N VAL A 247 -17.02 6.05 -31.78
CA VAL A 247 -16.76 5.15 -32.91
C VAL A 247 -15.61 5.69 -33.75
N THR A 248 -15.73 6.93 -34.21
CA THR A 248 -14.70 7.58 -35.03
C THR A 248 -13.36 7.70 -34.29
N TYR A 249 -13.41 8.00 -32.99
CA TYR A 249 -12.22 8.05 -32.15
C TYR A 249 -11.54 6.67 -32.04
N ALA A 250 -12.31 5.62 -31.76
CA ALA A 250 -11.80 4.25 -31.67
C ALA A 250 -11.17 3.79 -32.99
N ASP A 251 -11.82 4.09 -34.12
CA ASP A 251 -11.33 3.75 -35.46
C ASP A 251 -10.04 4.51 -35.78
N LYS A 252 -9.96 5.81 -35.45
CA LYS A 252 -8.74 6.61 -35.64
C LYS A 252 -7.57 6.07 -34.80
N LYS A 253 -7.79 5.75 -33.52
CA LYS A 253 -6.74 5.20 -32.67
C LYS A 253 -6.33 3.78 -33.10
N GLN A 254 -7.28 2.95 -33.54
CA GLN A 254 -6.99 1.64 -34.11
C GLN A 254 -6.19 1.75 -35.41
N TRP A 255 -6.51 2.73 -36.26
CA TRP A 255 -5.78 2.98 -37.49
C TRP A 255 -4.31 3.33 -37.19
N TRP A 256 -4.05 4.20 -36.21
CA TRP A 256 -2.69 4.51 -35.78
C TRP A 256 -1.96 3.28 -35.22
N ALA A 257 -2.62 2.46 -34.41
CA ALA A 257 -2.04 1.21 -33.92
C ALA A 257 -1.66 0.28 -35.08
N ASN A 258 -2.56 0.12 -36.07
CA ASN A 258 -2.31 -0.71 -37.25
C ASN A 258 -1.19 -0.13 -38.13
N PHE A 259 -1.15 1.19 -38.34
CA PHE A 259 -0.12 1.87 -39.12
C PHE A 259 1.29 1.57 -38.60
N TRP A 260 1.48 1.73 -37.30
CA TRP A 260 2.76 1.44 -36.66
C TRP A 260 3.10 -0.06 -36.65
N ALA A 261 2.12 -0.93 -36.42
CA ALA A 261 2.32 -2.37 -36.46
C ALA A 261 2.74 -2.87 -37.87
N ILE A 262 2.08 -2.36 -38.91
CA ILE A 262 2.44 -2.65 -40.31
C ILE A 262 3.83 -2.09 -40.62
N GLY A 263 4.14 -0.86 -40.20
CA GLY A 263 5.47 -0.27 -40.38
C GLY A 263 6.57 -1.10 -39.71
N ALA A 264 6.35 -1.56 -38.47
CA ALA A 264 7.27 -2.45 -37.77
C ALA A 264 7.46 -3.78 -38.51
N ALA A 265 6.37 -4.39 -39.00
CA ALA A 265 6.44 -5.65 -39.75
C ALA A 265 7.19 -5.50 -41.08
N ILE A 266 6.99 -4.41 -41.82
CA ILE A 266 7.71 -4.12 -43.06
C ILE A 266 9.20 -3.91 -42.77
N LEU A 267 9.56 -3.10 -41.76
CA LEU A 267 10.97 -2.85 -41.42
C LEU A 267 11.65 -4.12 -40.87
N ALA A 268 10.93 -4.96 -40.13
CA ALA A 268 11.39 -6.28 -39.70
C ALA A 268 11.61 -7.24 -40.90
N ALA A 269 10.72 -7.20 -41.90
CA ALA A 269 10.90 -7.96 -43.12
C ALA A 269 12.11 -7.46 -43.94
N ILE A 270 12.29 -6.13 -44.04
CA ILE A 270 13.45 -5.52 -44.72
C ILE A 270 14.74 -5.91 -44.02
N THR A 271 14.80 -5.86 -42.69
CA THR A 271 15.98 -6.34 -41.95
C THR A 271 16.21 -7.83 -42.19
N ASN A 272 15.17 -8.67 -42.18
CA ASN A 272 15.32 -10.10 -42.41
C ASN A 272 15.75 -10.44 -43.87
N VAL A 273 15.28 -9.69 -44.87
CA VAL A 273 15.60 -9.89 -46.29
C VAL A 273 16.93 -9.23 -46.70
N ALA A 274 17.29 -8.09 -46.12
CA ALA A 274 18.53 -7.37 -46.46
C ALA A 274 19.78 -7.93 -45.76
N ILE A 275 19.65 -8.62 -44.63
CA ILE A 275 20.82 -9.07 -43.85
C ILE A 275 21.40 -10.40 -44.37
N TRP A 276 20.62 -11.22 -45.08
CA TRP A 276 21.12 -12.50 -45.61
C TRP A 276 22.13 -12.35 -46.77
N GLN A 277 22.08 -11.24 -47.52
CA GLN A 277 22.98 -11.00 -48.67
C GLN A 277 24.30 -10.28 -48.28
N GLU A 278 24.36 -9.66 -47.09
CA GLU A 278 25.57 -8.90 -46.66
C GLU A 278 26.44 -9.62 -45.62
N PHE A 279 25.90 -10.66 -44.95
CA PHE A 279 26.70 -11.56 -44.10
C PHE A 279 27.53 -12.58 -44.89
N THR A 280 27.38 -12.62 -46.22
CA THR A 280 28.35 -13.24 -47.12
C THR A 280 29.42 -12.21 -47.49
N ASP A 281 30.31 -11.87 -46.54
CA ASP A 281 31.63 -11.21 -46.65
C ASP A 281 31.86 -10.00 -47.62
N ALA A 282 30.83 -9.40 -48.23
CA ALA A 282 30.99 -8.40 -49.31
C ALA A 282 30.32 -7.02 -49.08
N GLY A 283 29.72 -6.75 -47.91
CA GLY A 283 29.01 -5.48 -47.64
C GLY A 283 29.91 -4.32 -47.18
N GLY A 284 29.86 -3.18 -47.88
CA GLY A 284 30.58 -1.95 -47.52
C GLY A 284 30.00 -1.22 -46.28
N LEU A 285 30.76 -0.29 -45.69
CA LEU A 285 30.38 0.48 -44.47
C LEU A 285 28.97 1.10 -44.56
N THR A 286 28.60 1.61 -45.73
CA THR A 286 27.32 2.27 -45.99
C THR A 286 26.11 1.36 -45.73
N ALA A 287 26.23 0.08 -46.05
CA ALA A 287 25.11 -0.84 -45.94
C ALA A 287 24.95 -1.39 -44.50
N LYS A 288 26.05 -1.53 -43.76
CA LYS A 288 26.03 -1.77 -42.31
C LYS A 288 25.35 -0.62 -41.55
N ILE A 289 25.62 0.62 -41.96
CA ILE A 289 24.94 1.82 -41.41
C ILE A 289 23.44 1.77 -41.76
N ALA A 290 23.08 1.47 -43.01
CA ALA A 290 21.68 1.38 -43.44
C ALA A 290 20.89 0.31 -42.66
N GLY A 291 21.43 -0.90 -42.51
CA GLY A 291 20.78 -1.97 -41.73
C GLY A 291 20.57 -1.62 -40.25
N SER A 292 21.54 -0.92 -39.65
CA SER A 292 21.45 -0.43 -38.26
C SER A 292 20.34 0.61 -38.12
N VAL A 293 20.23 1.55 -39.06
CA VAL A 293 19.16 2.57 -39.08
C VAL A 293 17.78 1.93 -39.23
N VAL A 294 17.61 0.99 -40.14
CA VAL A 294 16.32 0.29 -40.33
C VAL A 294 15.92 -0.50 -39.07
N THR A 295 16.88 -1.10 -38.37
CA THR A 295 16.63 -1.83 -37.12
C THR A 295 16.16 -0.88 -36.01
N VAL A 296 16.78 0.29 -35.86
CA VAL A 296 16.34 1.32 -34.91
C VAL A 296 14.93 1.82 -35.24
N LEU A 297 14.64 2.07 -36.51
CA LEU A 297 13.31 2.47 -36.96
C LEU A 297 12.25 1.39 -36.68
N ALA A 298 12.58 0.10 -36.89
CA ALA A 298 11.69 -1.02 -36.56
C ALA A 298 11.38 -1.06 -35.05
N GLY A 299 12.40 -0.86 -34.22
CA GLY A 299 12.25 -0.77 -32.76
C GLY A 299 11.38 0.41 -32.32
N LEU A 300 11.56 1.59 -32.92
CA LEU A 300 10.71 2.76 -32.67
C LEU A 300 9.25 2.50 -33.07
N CYS A 301 9.02 1.94 -34.26
CA CYS A 301 7.67 1.58 -34.73
C CYS A 301 6.97 0.56 -33.82
N ALA A 302 7.71 -0.36 -33.22
CA ALA A 302 7.16 -1.33 -32.27
C ALA A 302 6.86 -0.74 -30.89
N THR A 303 7.60 0.31 -30.48
CA THR A 303 7.56 0.84 -29.11
C THR A 303 6.62 2.03 -28.96
N ILE A 304 6.57 2.95 -29.94
CA ILE A 304 5.74 4.16 -29.91
C ILE A 304 4.24 3.85 -29.65
N PRO A 305 3.60 2.85 -30.28
CA PRO A 305 2.18 2.55 -30.02
C PRO A 305 1.90 2.07 -28.61
N ARG A 306 2.88 1.41 -27.97
CA ARG A 306 2.80 0.97 -26.57
C ARG A 306 3.01 2.14 -25.60
N ILE A 307 3.86 3.10 -25.94
CA ILE A 307 4.03 4.32 -25.14
C ILE A 307 2.78 5.20 -25.23
N LEU A 308 2.18 5.31 -26.42
CA LEU A 308 1.01 6.14 -26.68
C LEU A 308 -0.33 5.42 -26.43
N ASN A 309 -0.30 4.17 -25.95
CA ASN A 309 -1.47 3.37 -25.57
C ASN A 309 -2.62 3.35 -26.60
N HIS A 310 -2.33 3.44 -27.90
CA HIS A 310 -3.37 3.58 -28.93
C HIS A 310 -4.38 2.42 -28.93
N GLY A 311 -3.93 1.19 -28.71
CA GLY A 311 -4.78 0.00 -28.64
C GLY A 311 -5.70 0.00 -27.43
N GLU A 312 -5.19 0.34 -26.25
CA GLU A 312 -5.96 0.42 -25.01
C GLU A 312 -7.01 1.53 -25.08
N LEU A 313 -6.64 2.71 -25.61
CA LEU A 313 -7.56 3.83 -25.82
C LEU A 313 -8.69 3.48 -26.80
N ALA A 314 -8.39 2.75 -27.88
CA ALA A 314 -9.42 2.25 -28.80
C ALA A 314 -10.35 1.24 -28.13
N GLY A 315 -9.81 0.36 -27.28
CA GLY A 315 -10.59 -0.58 -26.46
C GLY A 315 -11.51 0.15 -25.48
N ALA A 316 -10.98 1.09 -24.71
CA ALA A 316 -11.75 1.89 -23.75
C ALA A 316 -12.86 2.71 -24.41
N ALA A 317 -12.63 3.29 -25.59
CA ALA A 317 -13.68 3.98 -26.34
C ALA A 317 -14.80 3.03 -26.79
N ARG A 318 -14.47 1.81 -27.20
CA ARG A 318 -15.46 0.78 -27.59
C ARG A 318 -16.30 0.28 -26.41
N THR A 319 -15.78 0.25 -25.20
CA THR A 319 -16.55 -0.13 -24.01
C THR A 319 -17.44 1.01 -23.49
N LEU A 320 -17.07 2.27 -23.75
CA LEU A 320 -17.88 3.44 -23.38
C LEU A 320 -19.09 3.64 -24.30
N ARG A 321 -18.98 3.30 -25.58
CA ARG A 321 -20.09 3.51 -26.54
C ARG A 321 -21.40 2.84 -26.09
N PRO A 322 -21.46 1.53 -25.75
CA PRO A 322 -22.69 0.90 -25.28
C PRO A 322 -23.27 1.53 -24.01
N GLN A 323 -22.40 2.07 -23.13
CA GLN A 323 -22.84 2.77 -21.91
C GLN A 323 -23.57 4.07 -22.27
N TYR A 324 -23.05 4.86 -23.23
CA TYR A 324 -23.77 6.02 -23.77
C TYR A 324 -25.06 5.63 -24.48
N GLY A 325 -25.09 4.52 -25.23
CA GLY A 325 -26.30 4.00 -25.88
C GLY A 325 -27.42 3.67 -24.89
N ALA A 326 -27.10 2.97 -23.80
CA ALA A 326 -28.05 2.69 -22.72
C ALA A 326 -28.52 3.99 -22.03
N MET A 327 -27.60 4.93 -21.82
CA MET A 327 -27.90 6.23 -21.21
C MET A 327 -28.87 7.06 -22.07
N ILE A 328 -28.74 7.03 -23.39
CA ILE A 328 -29.68 7.67 -24.32
C ILE A 328 -31.10 7.12 -24.11
N GLY A 329 -31.25 5.80 -23.96
CA GLY A 329 -32.55 5.16 -23.68
C GLY A 329 -33.19 5.70 -22.40
N ASN A 330 -32.45 5.65 -21.29
CA ASN A 330 -32.93 6.13 -19.98
C ASN A 330 -33.33 7.61 -20.02
N LEU A 331 -32.52 8.46 -20.67
CA LEU A 331 -32.79 9.89 -20.80
C LEU A 331 -34.02 10.17 -21.67
N VAL A 332 -34.21 9.43 -22.78
CA VAL A 332 -35.38 9.54 -23.64
C VAL A 332 -36.65 9.16 -22.89
N ASP A 333 -36.62 8.08 -22.11
CA ASP A 333 -37.78 7.62 -21.36
C ASP A 333 -38.19 8.61 -20.27
N LEU A 334 -37.23 9.20 -19.55
CA LEU A 334 -37.51 10.30 -18.61
C LEU A 334 -38.08 11.55 -19.27
N ILE A 335 -37.61 11.90 -20.48
CA ILE A 335 -38.12 13.06 -21.22
C ILE A 335 -39.56 12.84 -21.70
N LYS A 336 -39.93 11.62 -22.11
CA LYS A 336 -41.30 11.30 -22.57
C LYS A 336 -42.36 11.49 -21.49
N ILE A 337 -42.01 11.24 -20.23
CA ILE A 337 -42.93 11.36 -19.10
C ILE A 337 -42.89 12.76 -18.44
N ALA A 338 -42.09 13.69 -18.97
CA ALA A 338 -42.01 15.06 -18.46
C ALA A 338 -43.34 15.82 -18.63
N PRO A 339 -43.74 16.66 -17.64
CA PRO A 339 -42.99 17.08 -16.45
C PRO A 339 -43.15 16.15 -15.23
N ASN A 340 -43.80 14.99 -15.37
CA ASN A 340 -44.22 14.13 -14.26
C ASN A 340 -43.20 13.02 -13.90
N PHE A 341 -41.91 13.17 -14.25
CA PHE A 341 -40.88 12.20 -13.89
C PHE A 341 -40.58 12.23 -12.39
N ASP A 342 -40.19 11.08 -11.84
CA ASP A 342 -39.64 10.99 -10.50
C ASP A 342 -38.31 11.75 -10.43
N ARG A 343 -38.20 12.70 -9.50
CA ARG A 343 -37.02 13.54 -9.33
C ARG A 343 -35.82 12.76 -8.80
N GLU A 344 -36.05 11.71 -8.01
CA GLU A 344 -34.97 10.85 -7.52
C GLU A 344 -34.42 9.96 -8.64
N GLU A 345 -35.31 9.39 -9.47
CA GLU A 345 -34.93 8.62 -10.65
C GLU A 345 -34.15 9.49 -11.65
N ALA A 346 -34.65 10.70 -11.94
CA ALA A 346 -33.97 11.64 -12.82
C ALA A 346 -32.60 12.09 -12.28
N ALA A 347 -32.47 12.30 -10.97
CA ALA A 347 -31.19 12.60 -10.33
C ALA A 347 -30.19 11.44 -10.43
N SER A 348 -30.67 10.20 -10.28
CA SER A 348 -29.86 8.99 -10.47
C SER A 348 -29.35 8.86 -11.91
N VAL A 349 -30.22 9.06 -12.91
CA VAL A 349 -29.81 8.96 -14.33
C VAL A 349 -28.80 10.05 -14.71
N VAL A 350 -28.98 11.28 -14.20
CA VAL A 350 -28.01 12.37 -14.42
C VAL A 350 -26.67 12.07 -13.73
N HIS A 351 -26.69 11.45 -12.56
CA HIS A 351 -25.49 11.02 -11.86
C HIS A 351 -24.74 9.91 -12.64
N ASP A 352 -25.45 8.90 -13.12
CA ASP A 352 -24.88 7.84 -13.95
C ASP A 352 -24.27 8.41 -15.24
N PHE A 353 -24.92 9.41 -15.85
CA PHE A 353 -24.36 10.13 -16.99
C PHE A 353 -23.03 10.83 -16.63
N GLN A 354 -22.91 11.43 -15.44
CA GLN A 354 -21.66 12.05 -14.99
C GLN A 354 -20.55 11.01 -14.80
N LEU A 355 -20.84 9.84 -14.24
CA LEU A 355 -19.86 8.75 -14.11
C LEU A 355 -19.35 8.27 -15.48
N ILE A 356 -20.23 8.14 -16.47
CA ILE A 356 -19.83 7.79 -17.84
C ILE A 356 -18.98 8.91 -18.45
N LYS A 357 -19.35 10.17 -18.21
CA LYS A 357 -18.60 11.35 -18.67
C LYS A 357 -17.18 11.37 -18.08
N GLU A 358 -17.01 11.11 -16.79
CA GLU A 358 -15.70 11.07 -16.14
C GLU A 358 -14.79 10.01 -16.78
N LYS A 359 -15.31 8.80 -17.04
CA LYS A 359 -14.54 7.75 -17.73
C LYS A 359 -14.16 8.18 -19.16
N LYS A 360 -15.04 8.91 -19.84
CA LYS A 360 -14.75 9.47 -21.17
C LYS A 360 -13.69 10.57 -21.11
N ASP A 361 -13.71 11.43 -20.09
CA ASP A 361 -12.73 12.51 -19.90
C ASP A 361 -11.31 11.99 -19.62
N GLN A 362 -11.16 10.73 -19.19
CA GLN A 362 -9.86 10.06 -19.00
C GLN A 362 -9.19 9.60 -20.31
N LEU A 363 -9.89 9.63 -21.44
CA LEU A 363 -9.30 9.27 -22.73
C LEU A 363 -8.39 10.41 -23.24
N GLN A 364 -7.18 10.06 -23.69
CA GLN A 364 -6.17 11.00 -24.18
C GLN A 364 -6.60 11.74 -25.46
N ASP A 365 -6.19 13.01 -25.63
CA ASP A 365 -6.37 13.77 -26.89
C ASP A 365 -7.84 14.13 -27.22
N LEU A 366 -8.72 14.08 -26.22
CA LEU A 366 -10.07 14.67 -26.29
C LEU A 366 -10.09 16.16 -25.95
N SER A 367 -8.94 16.74 -25.60
CA SER A 367 -8.69 18.18 -25.51
C SER A 367 -8.56 18.80 -26.90
N HIS A 368 -9.50 18.53 -27.80
CA HIS A 368 -9.66 19.38 -28.98
C HIS A 368 -10.61 20.51 -28.60
N LYS A 369 -10.01 21.70 -28.51
CA LYS A 369 -10.60 23.00 -28.83
C LYS A 369 -11.85 22.82 -29.68
N LEU A 370 -12.99 23.41 -29.28
CA LEU A 370 -14.13 23.66 -30.15
C LEU A 370 -13.68 24.60 -31.29
N LEU A 371 -12.95 24.07 -32.26
CA LEU A 371 -12.64 24.78 -33.48
C LEU A 371 -13.92 24.81 -34.31
N GLY A 372 -14.38 26.01 -34.65
CA GLY A 372 -15.38 26.19 -35.70
C GLY A 372 -14.89 25.61 -37.03
N GLU A 373 -15.80 25.39 -37.98
CA GLU A 373 -15.45 24.91 -39.33
C GLU A 373 -14.47 25.84 -40.09
N ASP A 374 -14.22 27.03 -39.55
CA ASP A 374 -13.32 28.09 -40.03
C ASP A 374 -11.98 28.17 -39.26
N GLY A 375 -11.76 27.34 -38.24
CA GLY A 375 -10.48 27.27 -37.52
C GLY A 375 -10.19 28.42 -36.55
N THR A 376 -11.19 29.19 -36.14
CA THR A 376 -11.04 30.24 -35.10
C THR A 376 -10.96 29.63 -33.69
N ASP A 377 -10.03 30.18 -32.88
CA ASP A 377 -9.79 29.77 -31.49
C ASP A 377 -10.80 30.47 -30.55
N LEU A 378 -11.73 29.70 -29.98
CA LEU A 378 -12.83 30.20 -29.15
C LEU A 378 -12.58 30.04 -27.64
N THR A 379 -11.33 29.98 -27.20
CA THR A 379 -10.93 29.80 -25.78
C THR A 379 -11.32 30.94 -24.82
N GLY A 380 -12.09 31.95 -25.28
CA GLY A 380 -12.43 33.14 -24.50
C GLY A 380 -13.93 33.50 -24.44
N VAL A 381 -14.83 32.66 -24.95
CA VAL A 381 -16.29 32.88 -24.82
C VAL A 381 -16.84 31.72 -24.01
N ASP A 382 -17.45 32.05 -22.86
CA ASP A 382 -17.98 31.11 -21.87
C ASP A 382 -18.59 29.86 -22.52
N ASP A 383 -18.12 28.68 -22.07
CA ASP A 383 -18.52 27.33 -22.52
C ASP A 383 -20.05 27.08 -22.54
N LEU A 384 -20.83 28.00 -21.97
CA LEU A 384 -22.28 28.01 -21.98
C LEU A 384 -22.89 28.57 -23.28
N GLU A 385 -22.32 29.59 -23.91
CA GLU A 385 -22.98 30.32 -25.00
C GLU A 385 -22.89 29.58 -26.36
N TYR A 386 -21.77 28.91 -26.64
CA TYR A 386 -21.61 28.07 -27.84
C TYR A 386 -22.34 26.72 -27.70
N ALA A 387 -22.36 26.15 -26.49
CA ALA A 387 -23.21 25.02 -26.17
C ALA A 387 -24.68 25.43 -26.35
N GLU A 388 -25.12 26.59 -25.86
CA GLU A 388 -26.46 27.13 -26.06
C GLU A 388 -26.80 27.33 -27.54
N THR A 389 -25.89 27.83 -28.37
CA THR A 389 -26.17 28.07 -29.80
C THR A 389 -26.37 26.75 -30.57
N ARG A 390 -25.64 25.69 -30.23
CA ARG A 390 -25.80 24.36 -30.84
C ARG A 390 -26.94 23.56 -30.19
N ILE A 391 -27.17 23.73 -28.89
CA ILE A 391 -28.33 23.23 -28.16
C ILE A 391 -29.61 23.83 -28.74
N LEU A 392 -29.64 25.12 -29.12
CA LEU A 392 -30.78 25.76 -29.78
C LEU A 392 -31.06 25.15 -31.16
N LYS A 393 -30.04 24.90 -31.99
CA LYS A 393 -30.21 24.16 -33.26
C LYS A 393 -30.69 22.72 -33.08
N THR A 394 -30.26 22.07 -31.99
CA THR A 394 -30.70 20.71 -31.66
C THR A 394 -32.10 20.71 -31.03
N ALA A 395 -32.45 21.75 -30.28
CA ALA A 395 -33.77 21.97 -29.70
C ALA A 395 -34.81 22.26 -30.79
N ASP A 396 -34.45 22.99 -31.86
CA ASP A 396 -35.28 23.16 -33.05
C ASP A 396 -35.50 21.82 -33.78
N ALA A 397 -34.47 20.97 -33.85
CA ALA A 397 -34.60 19.61 -34.40
C ALA A 397 -35.48 18.70 -33.51
N VAL A 398 -35.39 18.84 -32.19
CA VAL A 398 -36.24 18.10 -31.23
C VAL A 398 -37.69 18.60 -31.28
N LYS A 399 -37.92 19.91 -31.42
CA LYS A 399 -39.24 20.51 -31.61
C LYS A 399 -39.89 20.05 -32.91
N SER A 400 -39.10 19.89 -33.98
CA SER A 400 -39.53 19.27 -35.24
C SER A 400 -39.92 17.79 -35.07
N ILE A 401 -39.18 17.03 -34.26
CA ILE A 401 -39.51 15.63 -33.93
C ILE A 401 -40.80 15.55 -33.08
N GLU A 402 -40.98 16.47 -32.12
CA GLU A 402 -42.18 16.55 -31.28
C GLU A 402 -43.44 16.92 -32.09
N GLU A 403 -43.32 17.84 -33.06
CA GLU A 403 -44.40 18.18 -34.00
C GLU A 403 -44.74 17.04 -34.98
N ALA A 404 -43.73 16.26 -35.40
CA ALA A 404 -43.94 15.08 -36.25
C ALA A 404 -44.65 13.94 -35.49
N LEU A 405 -44.34 13.75 -34.21
CA LEU A 405 -45.00 12.76 -33.33
C LEU A 405 -46.44 13.13 -32.95
N ARG A 406 -46.79 14.43 -32.90
CA ARG A 406 -48.17 14.88 -32.66
C ARG A 406 -49.11 14.78 -33.88
N ARG A 407 -48.56 14.52 -35.08
CA ARG A 407 -49.31 14.41 -36.35
C ARG A 407 -49.63 12.96 -36.75
N GLN A 408 -49.09 11.97 -36.04
CA GLN A 408 -49.55 10.58 -36.07
C GLN A 408 -50.50 10.33 -34.91
#